data_AF-A0A8T5TS80-F1
#
_entry.id   AF-A0A8T5TS80-F1
#
_cell.length_a   1.000
_cell.length_b   1.000
_cell.length_c   1.000
_cell.angle_alpha   90.00
_cell.angle_beta   90.00
_cell.angle_gamma   90.00
#
_symmetry.space_group_name_H-M   'P 1'
#
loop_
_entity.id
_entity.type
_entity.pdbx_description
1 polymer ?
#
loop_
_entity_poly.entity_id
_entity_poly.type
_entity_poly.pdbx_seq_one_letter_code
_entity_poly.pdbx_strand_id
1 'polypeptide(L)'
;MSVEIESIIDDLLSEEKNIFGVAIINKSGTLVTQTENWNLSNDLGTINELLGTRLELGQRGMSSLAIQGIKFMIVENTEERKIGTNITGKGHVIIAPIPVGGTGALICYINPQAGPRDALFTVQSYALKLVDLV
;
A
#
# COMPACT_ATOMS: atom_id res chain seq x y z
N MET A 1 9.50 0.88 16.67
CA MET A 1 9.92 0.62 15.27
C MET A 1 11.33 0.03 15.32
N SER A 2 11.63 -1.02 14.55
CA SER A 2 13.02 -1.47 14.43
C SER A 2 13.80 -0.49 13.55
N VAL A 3 15.07 -0.26 13.88
CA VAL A 3 15.98 0.62 13.11
C VAL A 3 16.08 0.18 11.64
N GLU A 4 15.96 -1.12 11.40
CA GLU A 4 16.01 -1.70 10.05
C GLU A 4 14.82 -1.31 9.18
N ILE A 5 13.58 -1.33 9.73
CA ILE A 5 12.38 -0.92 8.99
C ILE A 5 12.46 0.57 8.63
N GLU A 6 12.97 1.40 9.55
CA GLU A 6 13.16 2.84 9.32
C GLU A 6 14.15 3.08 8.16
N SER A 7 15.31 2.41 8.18
CA SER A 7 16.29 2.50 7.09
C SER A 7 15.70 2.08 5.73
N ILE A 8 14.87 1.03 5.70
CA ILE A 8 14.22 0.57 4.46
C ILE A 8 13.24 1.64 3.93
N ILE A 9 12.50 2.32 4.81
CA ILE A 9 11.59 3.40 4.43
C ILE A 9 12.38 4.61 3.92
N ASP A 10 13.46 4.99 4.59
CA ASP A 10 14.31 6.10 4.19
C ASP A 10 14.93 5.86 2.82
N ASP A 11 15.44 4.65 2.57
CA ASP A 11 15.95 4.24 1.27
C ASP A 11 14.86 4.29 0.18
N LEU A 12 13.64 3.82 0.48
CA LEU A 12 12.50 3.85 -0.44
C LEU A 12 12.14 5.29 -0.85
N LEU A 13 12.02 6.20 0.12
CA LEU A 13 11.72 7.61 -0.11
C LEU A 13 12.90 8.35 -0.78
N SER A 14 14.12 7.87 -0.57
CA SER A 14 15.31 8.37 -1.25
C SER A 14 15.33 7.98 -2.74
N GLU A 15 14.96 6.74 -3.05
CA GLU A 15 14.98 6.18 -4.40
C GLU A 15 13.79 6.63 -5.24
N GLU A 16 12.57 6.61 -4.69
CA GLU A 16 11.34 6.96 -5.41
C GLU A 16 10.72 8.26 -4.88
N LYS A 17 10.98 9.36 -5.60
CA LYS A 17 10.54 10.72 -5.20
C LYS A 17 9.05 10.96 -5.36
N ASN A 18 8.32 10.10 -6.08
CA ASN A 18 6.88 10.26 -6.24
C ASN A 18 6.07 9.65 -5.09
N ILE A 19 6.71 8.92 -4.16
CA ILE A 19 6.06 8.44 -2.93
C ILE A 19 6.00 9.58 -1.93
N PHE A 20 4.78 10.02 -1.61
CA PHE A 20 4.53 11.10 -0.66
C PHE A 20 4.15 10.60 0.72
N GLY A 21 3.75 9.34 0.87
CA GLY A 21 3.47 8.75 2.18
C GLY A 21 3.70 7.25 2.17
N VAL A 22 4.17 6.71 3.29
CA VAL A 22 4.43 5.27 3.47
C VAL A 22 3.76 4.80 4.75
N ALA A 23 3.22 3.58 4.72
CA ALA A 23 2.73 2.87 5.89
C ALA A 23 3.00 1.39 5.74
N ILE A 24 3.20 0.70 6.86
CA ILE A 24 3.46 -0.74 6.90
C ILE A 24 2.45 -1.39 7.83
N ILE A 25 1.79 -2.43 7.35
CA ILE A 25 0.89 -3.30 8.12
C ILE A 25 1.57 -4.67 8.27
N ASN A 26 1.57 -5.23 9.48
CA ASN A 26 2.10 -6.56 9.76
C ASN A 26 1.11 -7.68 9.38
N LYS A 27 1.54 -8.94 9.50
CA LYS A 27 0.69 -10.11 9.21
C LYS A 27 -0.61 -10.18 10.04
N SER A 28 -0.67 -9.52 11.20
CA SER A 28 -1.89 -9.46 12.03
C SER A 28 -2.86 -8.35 11.62
N GLY A 29 -2.56 -7.57 10.58
CA GLY A 29 -3.40 -6.45 10.15
C GLY A 29 -3.23 -5.18 11.00
N THR A 30 -2.16 -5.10 11.80
CA THR A 30 -1.86 -3.96 12.67
C THR A 30 -0.84 -3.04 12.01
N LEU A 31 -1.04 -1.73 12.16
CA LEU A 31 -0.07 -0.73 11.72
C LEU A 31 1.25 -0.86 12.50
N VAL A 32 2.35 -1.08 11.79
CA VAL A 32 3.71 -1.13 12.34
C VAL A 32 4.30 0.27 12.45
N THR A 33 4.20 1.02 11.36
CA THR A 33 4.69 2.39 11.24
C THR A 33 4.04 3.10 10.05
N GLN A 34 4.11 4.42 10.03
CA GLN A 34 3.73 5.27 8.92
C GLN A 34 4.50 6.59 8.97
N THR A 35 4.61 7.28 7.83
CA THR A 35 5.10 8.65 7.76
C THR A 35 4.13 9.62 8.45
N GLU A 36 4.63 10.72 9.01
CA GLU A 36 3.84 11.63 9.86
C GLU A 36 2.74 12.41 9.12
N ASN A 37 2.84 12.50 7.79
CA ASN A 37 1.96 13.32 6.97
C ASN A 37 0.59 12.68 6.68
N TRP A 38 0.34 11.46 7.16
CA TRP A 38 -0.94 10.78 7.03
C TRP A 38 -1.16 9.78 8.17
N ASN A 39 -2.40 9.31 8.33
CA ASN A 39 -2.77 8.38 9.38
C ASN A 39 -3.81 7.36 8.91
N LEU A 40 -3.39 6.09 8.79
CA LEU A 40 -4.22 4.99 8.33
C LEU A 40 -4.99 4.26 9.44
N SER A 41 -4.79 4.62 10.71
CA SER A 41 -5.31 3.86 11.85
C SER A 41 -6.83 3.64 11.80
N ASN A 42 -7.59 4.61 11.28
CA ASN A 42 -9.04 4.52 11.16
C ASN A 42 -9.52 3.73 9.93
N ASP A 43 -8.64 3.50 8.95
CA ASP A 43 -8.95 2.86 7.68
C ASP A 43 -8.42 1.42 7.57
N LEU A 44 -7.69 0.94 8.60
CA LEU A 44 -7.09 -0.40 8.62
C LEU A 44 -8.11 -1.52 8.37
N GLY A 45 -9.34 -1.38 8.85
CA GLY A 45 -10.40 -2.37 8.62
C GLY A 45 -10.64 -2.63 7.13
N THR A 46 -10.85 -1.56 6.36
CA THR A 46 -11.10 -1.65 4.90
C THR A 46 -9.84 -2.08 4.14
N ILE A 47 -8.66 -1.65 4.58
CA ILE A 47 -7.38 -2.06 3.97
C ILE A 47 -7.17 -3.57 4.17
N ASN A 48 -7.39 -4.07 5.39
CA ASN A 48 -7.28 -5.49 5.72
C ASN A 48 -8.33 -6.33 4.98
N GLU A 49 -9.54 -5.82 4.80
CA GLU A 49 -10.57 -6.45 3.96
C GLU A 49 -10.09 -6.61 2.51
N LEU A 50 -9.52 -5.56 1.93
CA LEU A 50 -8.96 -5.61 0.57
C LEU A 50 -7.79 -6.61 0.46
N LEU A 51 -6.91 -6.68 1.46
CA LEU A 51 -5.79 -7.63 1.53
C LEU A 51 -6.26 -9.07 1.67
N GLY A 52 -7.26 -9.31 2.52
CA GLY A 52 -7.85 -10.63 2.78
C GLY A 52 -8.75 -11.13 1.66
N THR A 53 -9.15 -10.27 0.72
CA THR A 53 -10.03 -10.66 -0.38
C THR A 53 -9.34 -11.68 -1.30
N ARG A 54 -9.91 -12.89 -1.39
CA ARG A 54 -9.58 -13.91 -2.38
C ARG A 54 -10.77 -14.06 -3.32
N LEU A 55 -10.58 -13.68 -4.57
CA LEU A 55 -11.66 -13.72 -5.56
C LEU A 55 -11.72 -15.09 -6.22
N GLU A 56 -12.85 -15.75 -6.08
CA GLU A 56 -13.20 -16.90 -6.90
C GLU A 56 -13.67 -16.45 -8.29
N LEU A 57 -13.65 -17.38 -9.26
CA LEU A 57 -14.13 -17.12 -10.61
C LEU A 57 -15.58 -16.61 -10.60
N GLY A 58 -15.79 -15.39 -11.09
CA GLY A 58 -17.11 -14.75 -11.19
C GLY A 58 -17.50 -13.87 -10.00
N GLN A 59 -16.70 -13.80 -8.93
CA GLN A 59 -16.97 -12.89 -7.81
C GLN A 59 -16.51 -11.46 -8.11
N ARG A 60 -17.35 -10.50 -7.70
CA ARG A 60 -17.02 -9.07 -7.79
C ARG A 60 -16.28 -8.65 -6.53
N GLY A 61 -15.00 -8.35 -6.68
CA GLY A 61 -14.19 -7.80 -5.58
C GLY A 61 -14.49 -6.34 -5.27
N MET A 62 -13.78 -5.84 -4.27
CA MET A 62 -13.81 -4.43 -3.90
C MET A 62 -13.42 -3.55 -5.09
N SER A 63 -14.32 -2.65 -5.50
CA SER A 63 -14.09 -1.73 -6.62
C SER A 63 -13.47 -0.40 -6.20
N SER A 64 -13.48 -0.08 -4.91
CA SER A 64 -12.91 1.15 -4.38
C SER A 64 -12.52 1.01 -2.92
N LEU A 65 -11.49 1.73 -2.52
CA LEU A 65 -11.00 1.86 -1.15
C LEU A 65 -11.08 3.34 -0.73
N ALA A 66 -11.50 3.63 0.50
CA ALA A 66 -11.41 4.97 1.06
C ALA A 66 -10.30 5.01 2.11
N ILE A 67 -9.41 6.00 2.00
CA ILE A 67 -8.36 6.27 2.98
C ILE A 67 -8.45 7.76 3.32
N GLN A 68 -8.58 8.08 4.61
CA GLN A 68 -8.73 9.45 5.13
C GLN A 68 -9.79 10.28 4.38
N GLY A 69 -10.92 9.64 4.02
CA GLY A 69 -12.00 10.27 3.27
C GLY A 69 -11.74 10.48 1.77
N ILE A 70 -10.56 10.10 1.26
CA ILE A 70 -10.26 10.10 -0.18
C ILE A 70 -10.62 8.74 -0.76
N LYS A 71 -11.51 8.74 -1.75
CA LYS A 71 -11.92 7.52 -2.47
C LYS A 71 -10.96 7.22 -3.62
N PHE A 72 -10.42 6.02 -3.62
CA PHE A 72 -9.56 5.46 -4.67
C PHE A 72 -10.29 4.31 -5.36
N MET A 73 -10.42 4.37 -6.68
CA MET A 73 -10.97 3.28 -7.49
C MET A 73 -9.89 2.23 -7.70
N ILE A 74 -10.21 0.96 -7.43
CA ILE A 74 -9.27 -0.14 -7.64
C ILE A 74 -9.15 -0.39 -9.14
N VAL A 75 -7.96 -0.14 -9.68
CA VAL A 75 -7.64 -0.31 -11.10
C VAL A 75 -6.79 -1.54 -11.36
N GLU A 76 -6.20 -2.11 -10.32
CA GLU A 76 -5.42 -3.35 -10.37
C GLU A 76 -5.50 -4.08 -9.03
N ASN A 77 -5.68 -5.39 -9.06
CA ASN A 77 -5.79 -6.20 -7.85
C ASN A 77 -5.24 -7.61 -8.11
N THR A 78 -3.96 -7.80 -7.84
CA THR A 78 -3.28 -9.10 -7.85
C THR A 78 -2.82 -9.45 -6.44
N GLU A 79 -2.25 -10.64 -6.26
CA GLU A 79 -1.61 -11.04 -5.00
C GLU A 79 -0.33 -10.23 -4.72
N GLU A 80 0.32 -9.72 -5.75
CA GLU A 80 1.59 -9.01 -5.65
C GLU A 80 1.42 -7.50 -5.49
N ARG A 81 0.33 -6.93 -6.02
CA ARG A 81 0.00 -5.51 -5.85
C ARG A 81 -1.50 -5.24 -5.97
N LYS A 82 -1.94 -4.18 -5.31
CA LYS A 82 -3.26 -3.58 -5.47
C LYS A 82 -3.09 -2.10 -5.67
N ILE A 83 -3.74 -1.54 -6.70
CA ILE A 83 -3.58 -0.13 -7.08
C ILE A 83 -4.94 0.55 -7.02
N GLY A 84 -5.01 1.63 -6.24
CA GLY A 84 -6.13 2.55 -6.16
C GLY A 84 -5.79 3.90 -6.78
N THR A 85 -6.69 4.46 -7.59
CA THR A 85 -6.54 5.80 -8.18
C THR A 85 -7.71 6.70 -7.81
N ASN A 86 -7.43 7.90 -7.30
CA ASN A 86 -8.48 8.89 -7.11
C ASN A 86 -8.83 9.58 -8.44
N ILE A 87 -10.10 9.46 -8.86
CA ILE A 87 -10.58 10.00 -10.15
C ILE A 87 -10.67 11.53 -10.20
N THR A 88 -10.54 12.21 -9.05
CA THR A 88 -10.55 13.67 -8.95
C THR A 88 -9.14 14.26 -8.86
N GLY A 89 -8.09 13.47 -9.16
CA GLY A 89 -6.71 13.96 -9.21
C GLY A 89 -6.03 14.13 -7.84
N LYS A 90 -6.48 13.41 -6.81
CA LYS A 90 -5.87 13.42 -5.46
C LYS A 90 -4.84 12.30 -5.26
N GLY A 91 -4.23 11.80 -6.32
CA GLY A 91 -3.16 10.81 -6.23
C GLY A 91 -3.61 9.37 -6.30
N HIS A 92 -2.68 8.49 -5.95
CA HIS A 92 -2.83 7.05 -6.06
C HIS A 92 -2.34 6.37 -4.79
N VAL A 93 -2.76 5.11 -4.60
CA VAL A 93 -2.25 4.25 -3.53
C VAL A 93 -1.81 2.93 -4.17
N ILE A 94 -0.59 2.52 -3.86
CA ILE A 94 -0.09 1.17 -4.14
C ILE A 94 -0.05 0.42 -2.82
N ILE A 95 -0.66 -0.76 -2.79
CA ILE A 95 -0.63 -1.70 -1.66
C ILE A 95 0.08 -2.95 -2.17
N ALA A 96 1.31 -3.18 -1.71
CA ALA A 96 2.10 -4.37 -2.03
C ALA A 96 2.04 -5.34 -0.82
N PRO A 97 1.33 -6.48 -0.93
CA PRO A 97 1.24 -7.43 0.17
C PRO A 97 2.61 -8.00 0.57
N ILE A 98 2.78 -8.28 1.87
CA ILE A 98 3.99 -8.86 2.48
C ILE A 98 3.62 -10.15 3.24
N PRO A 99 4.11 -11.33 2.81
CA PRO A 99 4.72 -11.61 1.49
C PRO A 99 3.70 -11.44 0.35
N VAL A 100 4.06 -11.78 -0.89
CA VAL A 100 3.11 -11.83 -2.01
C VAL A 100 1.90 -12.72 -1.63
N GLY A 101 0.70 -12.17 -1.79
CA GLY A 101 -0.54 -12.81 -1.35
C GLY A 101 -0.74 -12.81 0.17
N GLY A 102 0.11 -12.17 0.96
CA GLY A 102 0.00 -12.10 2.42
C GLY A 102 -1.07 -11.14 2.93
N THR A 103 -1.17 -11.05 4.25
CA THR A 103 -2.05 -10.12 4.99
C THR A 103 -1.33 -8.89 5.51
N GLY A 104 0.01 -8.91 5.58
CA GLY A 104 0.82 -7.70 5.76
C GLY A 104 0.91 -6.91 4.47
N ALA A 105 1.33 -5.65 4.53
CA ALA A 105 1.48 -4.82 3.35
C ALA A 105 2.42 -3.62 3.54
N LEU A 106 3.14 -3.28 2.47
CA LEU A 106 3.71 -1.96 2.25
C LEU A 106 2.70 -1.12 1.47
N ILE A 107 2.34 0.04 2.01
CA ILE A 107 1.34 0.94 1.44
C ILE A 107 2.02 2.27 1.13
N CYS A 108 1.97 2.67 -0.14
CA CYS A 108 2.56 3.91 -0.62
C CYS A 108 1.50 4.81 -1.24
N TYR A 109 1.40 6.05 -0.75
CA TYR A 109 0.64 7.12 -1.39
C TYR A 109 1.53 7.82 -2.42
N ILE A 110 1.06 7.86 -3.67
CA ILE A 110 1.80 8.38 -4.82
C ILE A 110 1.26 9.75 -5.24
N ASN A 111 2.19 10.65 -5.57
CA ASN A 111 1.92 11.97 -6.10
C ASN A 111 0.93 11.92 -7.30
N PRO A 112 -0.15 12.73 -7.31
CA PRO A 112 -1.08 12.82 -8.43
C PRO A 112 -0.49 13.18 -9.79
N GLN A 113 0.71 13.76 -9.84
CA GLN A 113 1.37 14.12 -11.10
C GLN A 113 2.10 12.94 -11.75
N ALA A 114 2.32 11.84 -11.02
CA ALA A 114 2.98 10.64 -11.52
C ALA A 114 1.96 9.55 -11.85
N GLY A 115 2.28 8.67 -12.79
CA GLY A 115 1.51 7.46 -12.99
C GLY A 115 1.74 6.50 -11.81
N PRO A 116 0.71 5.80 -11.30
CA PRO A 116 0.90 4.87 -10.20
C PRO A 116 1.84 3.71 -10.57
N ARG A 117 1.97 3.37 -11.85
CA ARG A 117 2.85 2.29 -12.30
C ARG A 117 4.32 2.69 -12.38
N ASP A 118 4.62 3.98 -12.32
CA ASP A 118 6.00 4.48 -12.40
C ASP A 118 6.79 4.10 -11.13
N ALA A 119 6.14 4.15 -9.96
CA ALA A 119 6.72 3.75 -8.67
C ALA A 119 6.60 2.25 -8.37
N LEU A 120 5.91 1.47 -9.20
CA LEU A 120 5.46 0.11 -8.87
C LEU A 120 6.65 -0.83 -8.64
N PHE A 121 7.65 -0.81 -9.52
CA PHE A 121 8.83 -1.68 -9.42
C PHE A 121 9.57 -1.46 -8.09
N THR A 122 9.79 -0.19 -7.72
CA THR A 122 10.45 0.17 -6.47
C THR A 122 9.63 -0.29 -5.27
N VAL A 123 8.33 0.02 -5.23
CA VAL A 123 7.47 -0.39 -4.10
C VAL A 123 7.47 -1.92 -3.92
N GLN A 124 7.34 -2.70 -4.99
CA GLN A 124 7.36 -4.17 -4.89
C GLN A 124 8.72 -4.70 -4.43
N SER A 125 9.81 -4.14 -4.94
CA SER A 125 11.17 -4.53 -4.53
C SER A 125 11.42 -4.27 -3.05
N TYR A 126 10.88 -3.18 -2.51
CA TYR A 126 11.00 -2.86 -1.08
C TYR A 126 10.04 -3.68 -0.20
N ALA A 127 8.86 -4.04 -0.69
CA ALA A 127 7.97 -4.96 0.01
C ALA A 127 8.65 -6.33 0.26
N LEU A 128 9.45 -6.81 -0.69
CA LEU A 128 10.22 -8.06 -0.54
C LEU A 128 11.29 -7.98 0.57
N LYS A 129 11.89 -6.80 0.79
CA LYS A 129 12.87 -6.58 1.87
C LYS A 129 12.24 -6.67 3.27
N LEU A 130 10.90 -6.58 3.37
CA LEU A 130 10.17 -6.54 4.64
C LEU A 130 9.63 -7.92 5.08
N VAL A 131 9.72 -8.97 4.26
CA VAL A 131 9.04 -10.27 4.48
C VAL A 131 9.33 -10.91 5.84
N ASP A 132 10.58 -10.82 6.29
CA ASP A 132 11.06 -11.40 7.55
C ASP A 132 11.00 -10.42 8.73
N LEU A 133 10.55 -9.18 8.49
CA LEU A 133 10.53 -8.10 9.47
C LEU A 133 9.11 -7.78 9.99
N VAL A 134 8.06 -8.17 9.26
CA VAL A 134 6.64 -7.82 9.56
C VAL A 134 5.68 -9.00 9.54
#